data_AF-A0A1E4B8H9-F1
#
_entry.id   AF-A0A1E4B8H9-F1
#
_cell.length_a   1.000
_cell.length_b   1.000
_cell.length_c   1.000
_cell.angle_alpha   90.00
_cell.angle_beta   90.00
_cell.angle_gamma   90.00
#
_symmetry.space_group_name_H-M   'P 1'
#
loop_
_entity.id
_entity.type
_entity.pdbx_description
1 polymer ?
#
loop_
_entity_poly.entity_id
_entity_poly.type
_entity_poly.pdbx_seq_one_letter_code
_entity_poly.pdbx_strand_id
1 'polypeptide(L)'
;MPDSLNPRRLFMGAARKYLFDAIESPSAEARPPAVDEAPRLTPHAIQRTRMSRTRDRILANLDDMYREAFERAKATGDESQMASLDFAYRREQLYFEILLDVRDALERR
;
A
#
# COMPACT_ATOMS: atom_id res chain seq x y z
N MET A 1 -42.35 16.08 -7.87
CA MET A 1 -42.25 15.66 -6.44
C MET A 1 -41.80 14.20 -6.43
N PRO A 2 -40.50 13.88 -6.33
CA PRO A 2 -40.07 12.50 -6.32
C PRO A 2 -40.00 11.97 -4.88
N ASP A 3 -40.91 11.06 -4.57
CA ASP A 3 -40.80 10.12 -3.45
C ASP A 3 -39.59 9.21 -3.64
N SER A 4 -38.71 9.15 -2.64
CA SER A 4 -37.80 8.00 -2.48
C SER A 4 -37.38 7.83 -1.02
N LEU A 5 -38.31 7.45 -0.15
CA LEU A 5 -38.00 6.88 1.16
C LEU A 5 -37.64 5.40 0.97
N ASN A 6 -36.46 5.15 0.40
CA ASN A 6 -35.93 3.79 0.25
C ASN A 6 -35.12 3.45 1.53
N PRO A 7 -35.65 2.62 2.45
CA PRO A 7 -35.05 2.41 3.78
C PRO A 7 -33.63 1.84 3.68
N ARG A 8 -33.35 1.04 2.65
CA ARG A 8 -32.00 0.50 2.39
C ARG A 8 -30.94 1.58 2.18
N ARG A 9 -31.30 2.72 1.59
CA ARG A 9 -30.37 3.83 1.33
C ARG A 9 -30.06 4.63 2.60
N LEU A 10 -31.03 4.74 3.50
CA LEU A 10 -30.86 5.33 4.84
C LEU A 10 -29.94 4.46 5.72
N PHE A 11 -30.14 3.14 5.71
CA PHE A 11 -29.27 2.20 6.44
C PHE A 11 -27.83 2.21 5.92
N MET A 12 -27.62 2.27 4.60
CA MET A 12 -26.28 2.38 4.01
C MET A 12 -25.59 3.69 4.39
N GLY A 13 -26.33 4.80 4.45
CA GLY A 13 -25.82 6.12 4.87
C GLY A 13 -25.44 6.17 6.34
N ALA A 14 -26.25 5.57 7.22
CA ALA A 14 -25.99 5.49 8.65
C ALA A 14 -24.78 4.58 8.97
N ALA A 15 -24.66 3.44 8.29
CA ALA A 15 -23.51 2.54 8.44
C ALA A 15 -22.21 3.19 7.92
N ARG A 16 -22.27 3.90 6.79
CA ARG A 16 -21.13 4.67 6.27
C ARG A 16 -20.73 5.78 7.23
N LYS A 17 -21.70 6.49 7.82
CA LYS A 17 -21.44 7.54 8.81
C LYS A 17 -20.76 6.95 10.05
N TYR A 18 -21.26 5.86 10.62
CA TYR A 18 -20.64 5.21 11.78
C TYR A 18 -19.22 4.68 11.49
N LEU A 19 -18.99 4.13 10.30
CA LEU A 19 -17.67 3.66 9.90
C LEU A 19 -16.68 4.82 9.74
N PHE A 20 -17.11 5.93 9.14
CA PHE A 20 -16.29 7.15 9.04
C PHE A 20 -16.08 7.83 10.40
N ASP A 21 -17.09 7.87 11.27
CA ASP A 21 -17.02 8.46 12.62
C ASP A 21 -16.13 7.62 13.57
N ALA A 22 -16.07 6.30 13.36
CA ALA A 22 -15.11 5.41 14.01
C ALA A 22 -13.66 5.61 13.51
N ILE A 23 -13.48 6.09 12.27
CA ILE A 23 -12.18 6.48 11.71
C ILE A 23 -11.79 7.90 12.16
N GLU A 24 -12.77 8.78 12.37
CA GLU A 24 -12.59 10.18 12.78
C GLU A 24 -12.49 10.37 14.30
N SER A 25 -12.92 9.41 15.12
CA SER A 25 -12.80 9.48 16.59
C SER A 25 -11.34 9.66 17.01
N PRO A 26 -10.94 10.83 17.55
CA PRO A 26 -9.58 11.10 17.96
C PRO A 26 -9.37 10.60 19.40
N SER A 27 -9.65 9.32 19.64
CA SER A 27 -9.40 8.68 20.93
C SER A 27 -8.11 7.86 20.86
N ALA A 28 -7.01 8.59 20.71
CA ALA A 28 -5.69 8.15 21.14
C ALA A 28 -4.93 9.40 21.61
N GLU A 29 -5.37 9.93 22.76
CA GLU A 29 -4.59 10.88 23.53
C GLU A 29 -3.16 10.36 23.71
N ALA A 30 -2.23 11.06 23.07
CA ALA A 30 -0.87 11.38 23.52
C ALA A 30 -0.13 10.34 24.40
N ARG A 31 0.06 9.11 23.92
CA ARG A 31 1.30 8.38 24.25
C ARG A 31 2.34 8.83 23.23
N PRO A 32 3.48 9.45 23.63
CA PRO A 32 4.54 9.69 22.68
C PRO A 32 4.90 8.33 22.06
N PRO A 33 4.92 8.20 20.72
CA PRO A 33 5.33 6.95 20.12
C PRO A 33 6.73 6.65 20.64
N ALA A 34 6.93 5.43 21.16
CA ALA A 34 8.28 4.95 21.37
C ALA A 34 9.01 5.15 20.03
N VAL A 35 10.19 5.77 20.06
CA VAL A 35 10.94 6.21 18.87
C VAL A 35 11.22 5.04 17.89
N ASP A 36 11.05 3.80 18.37
CA ASP A 36 11.27 2.53 17.67
C ASP A 36 10.00 1.74 17.26
N GLU A 37 8.77 2.21 17.53
CA GLU A 37 7.58 1.49 17.07
C GLU A 37 7.32 1.79 15.59
N ALA A 38 7.44 0.76 14.73
CA ALA A 38 7.18 0.90 13.30
C ALA A 38 5.79 1.53 13.08
N PRO A 39 5.67 2.57 12.25
CA PRO A 39 4.43 3.31 12.10
C PRO A 39 3.33 2.38 11.62
N ARG A 40 2.25 2.28 12.42
CA ARG A 40 1.05 1.55 12.03
C ARG A 40 0.55 2.09 10.70
N LEU A 41 0.08 1.22 9.81
CA LEU A 41 -0.45 1.59 8.48
C LEU A 41 -1.84 2.26 8.58
N THR A 42 -2.02 3.21 9.49
CA THR A 42 -3.23 4.03 9.57
C THR A 42 -3.20 5.10 8.49
N PRO A 43 -4.35 5.53 7.94
CA PRO A 43 -4.39 6.58 6.91
C PRO A 43 -3.64 7.85 7.31
N HIS A 44 -3.76 8.26 8.58
CA HIS A 44 -3.05 9.41 9.13
C HIS A 44 -1.53 9.19 9.20
N ALA A 45 -1.07 7.99 9.58
CA ALA A 45 0.36 7.68 9.60
C ALA A 45 0.95 7.61 8.19
N ILE A 46 0.21 7.08 7.22
CA ILE A 46 0.60 7.06 5.79
C ILE A 46 0.71 8.48 5.26
N GLN A 47 -0.24 9.37 5.59
CA GLN A 47 -0.18 10.79 5.21
C GLN A 47 1.02 11.51 5.85
N ARG A 48 1.27 11.29 7.15
CA ARG A 48 2.43 11.86 7.87
C ARG A 48 3.77 11.33 7.34
N THR A 49 3.80 10.07 6.91
CA THR A 49 4.97 9.39 6.34
C THR A 49 4.99 9.48 4.81
N ARG A 50 4.27 10.43 4.20
CA ARG A 50 4.44 10.86 2.79
C ARG A 50 5.81 11.51 2.56
N MET A 51 6.87 11.01 3.18
CA MET A 51 8.16 10.97 2.52
C MET A 51 7.94 10.13 1.26
N SER A 52 7.76 10.77 0.11
CA SER A 52 7.81 10.07 -1.17
C SER A 52 9.15 9.36 -1.22
N ARG A 53 9.21 8.06 -0.92
CA ARG A 53 10.34 7.27 -1.42
C ARG A 53 10.32 7.51 -2.92
N THR A 54 11.38 8.11 -3.45
CA THR A 54 11.48 8.40 -4.88
C THR A 54 11.24 7.07 -5.60
N ARG A 55 10.46 7.08 -6.68
CA ARG A 55 10.16 5.91 -7.50
C ARG A 55 11.41 5.05 -7.72
N ASP A 56 12.51 5.71 -8.05
CA ASP A 56 13.81 5.09 -8.32
C ASP A 56 14.35 4.29 -7.13
N ARG A 57 14.14 4.77 -5.89
CA ARG A 57 14.58 4.07 -4.69
C ARG A 57 13.77 2.80 -4.43
N ILE A 58 12.47 2.80 -4.76
CA ILE A 58 11.63 1.60 -4.63
C ILE A 58 12.05 0.55 -5.66
N LEU A 59 12.26 0.97 -6.91
CA LEU A 59 12.68 0.09 -7.99
C LEU A 59 14.10 -0.47 -7.75
N ALA A 60 15.03 0.36 -7.30
CA ALA A 60 16.39 -0.08 -6.96
C ALA A 60 16.38 -1.15 -5.85
N ASN A 61 15.59 -0.94 -4.78
CA ASN A 61 15.48 -1.94 -3.72
C ASN A 61 14.88 -3.27 -4.20
N LEU A 62 13.92 -3.23 -5.14
CA LEU A 62 13.33 -4.43 -5.73
C LEU A 62 14.37 -5.21 -6.55
N ASP A 63 15.11 -4.49 -7.40
CA ASP A 63 16.17 -5.05 -8.25
C ASP A 63 17.26 -5.71 -7.39
N ASP A 64 17.77 -5.01 -6.37
CA ASP A 64 18.79 -5.52 -5.46
C ASP A 64 18.32 -6.82 -4.77
N MET A 65 17.11 -6.83 -4.22
CA MET A 65 16.57 -7.99 -3.51
C MET A 65 16.41 -9.22 -4.42
N TYR A 66 15.89 -9.03 -5.63
CA TYR A 66 15.71 -10.12 -6.59
C TYR A 66 17.05 -10.61 -7.15
N ARG A 67 17.98 -9.70 -7.41
CA ARG A 67 19.32 -10.02 -7.89
C ARG A 67 20.09 -10.85 -6.87
N GLU A 68 20.08 -10.45 -5.60
CA GLU A 68 20.71 -11.23 -4.52
C GLU A 68 20.10 -12.62 -4.37
N ALA A 69 18.77 -12.73 -4.45
CA ALA A 69 18.10 -14.02 -4.41
C ALA A 69 18.46 -14.91 -5.61
N PHE A 70 18.54 -14.31 -6.80
CA PHE A 70 18.89 -15.00 -8.02
C PHE A 70 20.34 -15.49 -8.01
N GLU A 71 21.29 -14.66 -7.59
CA GLU A 71 22.69 -15.06 -7.46
C GLU A 71 22.87 -16.17 -6.40
N ARG A 72 22.10 -16.16 -5.31
CA ARG A 72 22.07 -17.27 -4.35
C ARG A 72 21.56 -18.57 -4.99
N ALA A 73 20.45 -18.52 -5.72
CA ALA A 73 19.89 -19.69 -6.41
C ALA A 73 20.84 -20.23 -7.49
N LYS A 74 21.52 -19.33 -8.21
CA LYS A 74 22.55 -19.66 -9.20
C LYS A 74 23.77 -20.32 -8.55
N ALA A 75 24.22 -19.84 -7.40
CA ALA A 75 25.33 -20.43 -6.66
C ALA A 75 25.01 -21.86 -6.18
N THR A 76 23.74 -22.17 -5.93
CA THR A 76 23.27 -23.52 -5.56
C THR A 76 22.87 -24.39 -6.75
N GLY A 77 22.87 -23.84 -7.98
CA GLY A 77 22.46 -24.56 -9.20
C GLY A 77 20.96 -24.87 -9.29
N ASP A 78 20.11 -24.11 -8.57
CA ASP A 78 18.67 -24.34 -8.57
C ASP A 78 17.97 -23.58 -9.71
N GLU A 79 17.91 -24.22 -10.87
CA GLU A 79 17.28 -23.66 -12.08
C GLU A 79 15.77 -23.37 -11.88
N SER A 80 15.08 -24.18 -11.06
CA SER A 80 13.65 -24.01 -10.80
C SER A 80 13.37 -22.73 -9.99
N GLN A 81 14.25 -22.46 -9.02
CA GLN A 81 14.19 -21.25 -8.22
C GLN A 81 14.59 -20.03 -9.04
N MET A 82 15.60 -20.14 -9.91
CA MET A 82 15.98 -19.08 -10.84
C MET A 82 14.81 -18.66 -11.75
N ALA A 83 14.13 -19.63 -12.38
CA ALA A 83 12.97 -19.37 -13.24
C ALA A 83 11.80 -18.74 -12.46
N SER A 84 11.56 -19.21 -11.23
CA SER A 84 10.51 -18.66 -10.36
C SER A 84 10.80 -17.22 -9.95
N LEU A 85 12.06 -16.90 -9.65
CA LEU A 85 12.50 -15.54 -9.31
C LEU A 85 12.40 -14.58 -10.49
N ASP A 86 12.78 -14.99 -11.71
CA ASP A 86 12.63 -14.17 -12.92
C ASP A 86 11.15 -13.85 -13.21
N PHE A 87 10.26 -14.85 -13.08
CA PHE A 87 8.83 -14.62 -13.29
C PHE A 87 8.22 -13.71 -12.22
N ALA A 88 8.60 -13.92 -10.95
CA ALA A 88 8.16 -13.08 -9.86
C ALA A 88 8.58 -11.63 -10.09
N TYR A 89 9.88 -11.38 -10.31
CA TYR A 89 10.42 -10.05 -10.55
C TYR A 89 9.64 -9.26 -11.62
N ARG A 90 9.35 -9.90 -12.77
CA ARG A 90 8.56 -9.27 -13.84
C ARG A 90 7.13 -8.94 -13.41
N ARG A 91 6.50 -9.82 -12.65
CA ARG A 91 5.15 -9.60 -12.10
C ARG A 91 5.15 -8.44 -11.12
N GLU A 92 6.11 -8.36 -10.21
CA GLU A 92 6.19 -7.24 -9.26
C GLU A 92 6.52 -5.92 -9.94
N GLN A 93 7.39 -5.92 -10.95
CA GLN A 93 7.67 -4.74 -11.76
C GLN A 93 6.40 -4.17 -12.38
N LEU A 94 5.59 -5.03 -13.01
CA LEU A 94 4.31 -4.64 -13.60
C LEU A 94 3.34 -4.08 -12.55
N TYR A 95 3.28 -4.68 -11.36
CA TYR A 95 2.44 -4.17 -10.28
C TYR A 95 2.88 -2.79 -9.80
N PHE A 96 4.19 -2.54 -9.69
CA PHE A 96 4.68 -1.21 -9.33
C PHE A 96 4.38 -0.18 -10.41
N GLU A 97 4.54 -0.51 -11.69
CA GLU A 97 4.16 0.37 -12.80
C GLU A 97 2.69 0.79 -12.71
N ILE A 98 1.78 -0.17 -12.54
CA ILE A 98 0.35 0.12 -12.41
C ILE A 98 0.05 1.00 -11.18
N LEU A 99 0.68 0.73 -10.04
CA LEU A 99 0.46 1.52 -8.83
C LEU A 99 0.99 2.95 -8.98
N LEU A 100 2.11 3.12 -9.68
CA LEU A 100 2.67 4.43 -9.99
C LEU A 100 1.75 5.18 -10.96
N ASP A 101 1.23 4.52 -12.00
CA ASP A 101 0.27 5.12 -12.93
C ASP A 101 -1.00 5.61 -12.21
N VAL A 102 -1.52 4.82 -11.26
CA VAL A 102 -2.68 5.21 -10.43
C VAL A 102 -2.36 6.39 -9.53
N ARG A 103 -1.19 6.40 -8.88
CA ARG A 103 -0.77 7.54 -8.04
C ARG A 103 -0.67 8.81 -8.87
N ASP A 104 0.00 8.73 -10.02
CA ASP A 104 0.19 9.87 -10.91
C ASP A 104 -1.16 10.38 -11.47
N ALA A 105 -2.14 9.49 -11.72
CA ALA A 105 -3.50 9.87 -12.10
C ALA A 105 -4.28 10.57 -10.97
N LEU A 106 -4.03 10.22 -9.70
CA LEU A 106 -4.63 10.86 -8.54
C LEU A 106 -4.00 12.23 -8.24
N GLU A 107 -2.70 12.41 -8.49
CA GLU A 107 -2.00 13.68 -8.30
C GLU A 107 -2.36 14.74 -9.35
N ARG A 108 -2.79 14.33 -10.54
CA ARG A 108 -3.23 15.23 -11.63
C ARG A 108 -4.68 15.73 -11.47
N ARG A 109 -5.39 15.35 -10.39
CA ARG A 109 -6.81 15.62 -10.16
C ARG A 109 -7.01 16.71 -9.10
#